data_AF-A0A662IMQ3-F1
#
_entry.id   AF-A0A662IMQ3-F1
#
_cell.length_a   1.000
_cell.length_b   1.000
_cell.length_c   1.000
_cell.angle_alpha   90.00
_cell.angle_beta   90.00
_cell.angle_gamma   90.00
#
_symmetry.space_group_name_H-M   'P 1'
#
loop_
_entity.id
_entity.type
_entity.pdbx_description
1 polymer ?
#
loop_
_entity_poly.entity_id
_entity_poly.type
_entity_poly.pdbx_seq_one_letter_code
_entity_poly.pdbx_strand_id
1 'polypeptide(L)' 'MGRYVTVSAKVPYELREKAAKLGININQLIRRALEEEVKRREREQLRIMAREASQILSKIPEEEIVKIIRESREEH' A
#
# COMPACT_ATOMS: atom_id res chain seq x y z
N MET A 1 16.09 6.21 15.54
CA MET A 1 14.83 6.84 15.97
C MET A 1 14.19 7.49 14.75
N GLY A 2 13.04 6.99 14.29
CA GLY A 2 12.35 7.54 13.12
C GLY A 2 11.81 8.94 13.39
N ARG A 3 11.84 9.81 12.38
CA ARG A 3 11.18 11.13 12.41
C ARG A 3 9.67 10.90 12.48
N TYR A 4 9.04 11.34 13.57
CA TYR A 4 7.58 11.40 13.67
C TYR A 4 7.10 12.80 13.32
N VAL A 5 5.94 12.88 12.68
CA VAL A 5 5.24 14.15 12.39
C VAL A 5 3.91 14.14 13.14
N THR A 6 3.56 15.25 13.77
CA THR A 6 2.27 15.40 14.45
C THR A 6 1.20 15.78 13.45
N VAL A 7 0.12 15.00 13.42
CA VAL A 7 -1.08 15.30 12.62
C VAL A 7 -2.19 15.67 13.59
N SER A 8 -2.84 16.82 13.36
CA SER A 8 -3.96 17.29 14.20
C SER A 8 -5.27 17.17 13.43
N ALA A 9 -6.25 16.49 14.02
CA ALA A 9 -7.60 16.36 13.46
C ALA A 9 -8.62 16.81 14.51
N LYS A 10 -9.61 17.61 14.09
CA LYS A 10 -10.74 17.97 14.94
C LYS A 10 -11.71 16.81 15.00
N VAL A 11 -12.14 16.46 16.21
CA VAL A 11 -13.16 15.43 16.45
C VAL A 11 -14.23 16.00 17.39
N PRO A 12 -15.48 15.53 17.27
CA PRO A 12 -16.53 15.90 18.22
C PRO A 12 -16.11 15.58 19.66
N TYR A 13 -16.43 16.48 20.59
CA TYR A 13 -16.06 16.34 21.99
C TYR A 13 -16.59 15.02 22.60
N GLU A 14 -17.87 14.72 22.33
CA GLU A 14 -18.52 13.50 22.80
C GLU A 14 -17.80 12.22 22.34
N LEU A 15 -17.23 12.23 21.13
CA LEU A 15 -16.52 11.07 20.58
C LEU A 15 -15.21 10.84 21.33
N ARG A 16 -14.47 11.92 21.57
CA ARG A 16 -13.24 11.87 22.39
C ARG A 16 -13.54 11.39 23.81
N GLU A 17 -14.61 11.90 24.42
CA GLU A 17 -15.02 11.49 25.76
C GLU A 17 -15.41 10.01 25.82
N LYS A 18 -16.22 9.54 24.86
CA LYS A 18 -16.59 8.12 24.77
C LYS A 18 -15.35 7.24 24.59
N ALA A 19 -14.43 7.64 23.71
CA ALA A 19 -13.18 6.92 23.50
C ALA A 19 -12.34 6.85 24.79
N ALA A 20 -12.27 7.95 25.55
CA ALA A 20 -11.57 7.97 26.83
C ALA A 20 -12.24 7.06 27.88
N LYS A 21 -13.58 7.11 28.01
CA LYS A 21 -14.35 6.26 28.93
C LYS A 21 -14.21 4.77 28.60
N LEU A 22 -14.08 4.45 27.32
CA LEU A 22 -13.87 3.08 26.83
C LEU A 22 -12.40 2.64 26.85
N GLY A 23 -11.46 3.49 27.31
CA GLY A 23 -10.03 3.16 27.36
C GLY A 23 -9.37 3.05 25.97
N ILE A 24 -9.96 3.65 24.93
CA ILE A 24 -9.44 3.58 23.57
C ILE A 24 -8.23 4.50 23.41
N ASN A 25 -7.09 3.93 23.02
CA ASN A 25 -5.90 4.71 22.66
C ASN A 25 -6.05 5.30 21.25
N ILE A 26 -6.53 6.54 21.17
CA ILE A 26 -6.75 7.27 19.91
C ILE A 26 -5.47 7.38 19.08
N ASN A 27 -4.30 7.61 19.70
CA ASN A 27 -3.05 7.73 18.96
C ASN A 27 -2.65 6.41 18.30
N GLN A 28 -2.78 5.29 19.01
CA GLN A 28 -2.49 3.97 18.46
C GLN A 28 -3.49 3.62 17.36
N LEU A 29 -4.77 3.94 17.55
CA LEU A 29 -5.81 3.71 16.56
C LEU A 29 -5.53 4.48 15.27
N ILE A 30 -5.25 5.79 15.36
CA ILE A 30 -4.96 6.64 14.20
C ILE A 30 -3.72 6.15 13.47
N ARG A 31 -2.64 5.81 14.20
CA ARG A 31 -1.40 5.31 13.59
C ARG A 31 -1.66 4.02 12.80
N ARG A 32 -2.32 3.04 13.41
CA ARG A 32 -2.64 1.77 12.74
C ARG A 32 -3.54 1.98 11.53
N ALA A 33 -4.60 2.77 11.67
CA ALA A 33 -5.52 3.05 10.58
C ALA A 33 -4.81 3.72 9.39
N LEU A 34 -3.90 4.67 9.65
CA LEU A 34 -3.10 5.30 8.61
C LEU A 34 -2.14 4.32 7.94
N GLU A 35 -1.41 3.52 8.71
CA GLU A 35 -0.48 2.52 8.17
C GLU A 35 -1.20 1.48 7.30
N GLU A 36 -2.33 0.96 7.78
CA GLU A 36 -3.13 -0.02 7.04
C GLU A 36 -3.71 0.56 5.74
N GLU A 37 -4.24 1.77 5.79
CA GLU A 37 -4.85 2.42 4.64
C GLU A 37 -3.80 2.78 3.57
N VAL A 38 -2.62 3.25 3.98
CA VAL A 38 -1.49 3.48 3.06
C VAL A 38 -1.07 2.17 2.40
N LYS A 39 -0.82 1.13 3.20
CA LYS A 39 -0.41 -0.19 2.70
C LYS A 39 -1.45 -0.80 1.75
N ARG A 40 -2.74 -0.58 2.02
CA ARG A 40 -3.84 -1.00 1.15
C ARG A 40 -3.76 -0.32 -0.21
N ARG A 41 -3.59 1.02 -0.24
CA ARG A 41 -3.48 1.79 -1.49
C ARG A 41 -2.22 1.45 -2.29
N GLU A 42 -1.08 1.26 -1.63
CA GLU A 42 0.16 0.85 -2.30
C GLU A 42 0.01 -0.50 -3.01
N ARG A 43 -0.61 -1.49 -2.33
CA ARG A 43 -0.91 -2.80 -2.94
C ARG A 43 -1.88 -2.67 -4.12
N GLU A 44 -2.87 -1.80 -4.02
CA GLU A 44 -3.83 -1.55 -5.09
C GLU A 44 -3.12 -0.95 -6.32
N GLN A 45 -2.25 0.03 -6.13
CA GLN A 45 -1.41 0.57 -7.21
C GLN A 45 -0.50 -0.48 -7.83
N LEU A 46 0.16 -1.32 -7.02
CA LEU A 46 0.98 -2.43 -7.53
C LEU A 46 0.15 -3.40 -8.39
N ARG A 47 -1.07 -3.73 -7.97
CA ARG A 47 -1.98 -4.59 -8.75
C ARG A 47 -2.40 -3.95 -10.06
N ILE A 48 -2.65 -2.64 -10.07
CA ILE A 48 -2.99 -1.89 -11.29
C ILE A 48 -1.81 -1.92 -12.25
N MET A 49 -0.60 -1.57 -11.80
CA MET A 49 0.60 -1.60 -12.63
C MET A 49 0.91 -2.99 -13.18
N ALA A 50 0.78 -4.04 -12.35
CA ALA A 50 0.96 -5.42 -12.80
C ALA A 50 -0.07 -5.82 -13.86
N ARG A 51 -1.32 -5.36 -13.71
CA ARG A 51 -2.38 -5.62 -14.69
C ARG A 51 -2.11 -4.91 -16.02
N GLU A 52 -1.69 -3.65 -15.98
CA GLU A 52 -1.31 -2.88 -17.18
C GLU A 52 -0.13 -3.54 -17.89
N ALA A 53 0.91 -3.93 -17.14
CA ALA A 53 2.04 -4.66 -17.69
C ALA A 53 1.61 -6.00 -18.32
N SER A 54 0.75 -6.76 -17.65
CA SER A 54 0.20 -8.01 -18.17
C SER A 54 -0.59 -7.80 -19.47
N GLN A 55 -1.38 -6.74 -19.59
CA GLN A 55 -2.11 -6.41 -20.82
C GLN A 55 -1.21 -6.02 -21.99
N ILE A 56 -0.06 -5.39 -21.70
CA ILE A 56 0.95 -5.08 -22.72
C ILE A 56 1.64 -6.37 -23.14
N LEU A 57 2.09 -7.17 -22.18
CA LEU A 57 2.82 -8.42 -22.40
C LEU A 57 1.96 -9.49 -23.07
N SER A 58 0.64 -9.53 -22.83
CA SER A 58 -0.27 -10.49 -23.46
C SER A 58 -0.38 -10.32 -24.97
N LYS A 59 0.12 -9.21 -25.54
CA LYS A 59 0.20 -9.00 -26.99
C LYS A 59 1.41 -9.68 -27.63
N ILE A 60 2.35 -10.16 -26.82
CA ILE A 60 3.57 -10.83 -27.25
C ILE A 60 3.36 -12.34 -27.06
N PRO A 61 3.71 -13.19 -28.04
CA PRO A 61 3.67 -14.63 -27.89
C PRO A 61 4.53 -15.10 -26.71
N GLU A 62 4.05 -16.08 -25.95
CA GLU A 62 4.73 -16.60 -24.75
C GLU A 62 6.14 -17.14 -25.07
N GLU A 63 6.28 -17.78 -26.24
CA GLU A 63 7.55 -18.31 -26.75
C GLU A 63 8.63 -17.23 -26.90
N GLU A 64 8.24 -16.05 -27.37
CA GLU A 64 9.13 -14.92 -27.62
C GLU A 64 9.55 -14.25 -26.29
N ILE A 65 8.62 -14.18 -25.33
CA ILE A 65 8.93 -13.73 -23.95
C ILE A 65 9.93 -14.67 -23.28
N VAL A 66 9.70 -15.98 -23.36
CA VAL A 66 10.60 -16.99 -22.76
C VAL A 66 12.00 -16.91 -23.38
N LYS A 67 12.08 -16.74 -24.71
CA LYS A 67 13.34 -16.58 -25.42
C LYS A 67 14.12 -15.37 -24.92
N ILE A 68 13.47 -14.20 -24.88
CA ILE A 68 14.10 -12.94 -24.41
C ILE A 68 14.57 -13.05 -22.95
N ILE A 69 13.77 -13.65 -22.06
CA ILE A 69 14.15 -13.83 -20.65
C ILE A 69 15.36 -14.77 -20.52
N ARG A 70 15.43 -15.81 -21.36
CA ARG A 70 16.54 -16.78 -21.34
C ARG A 70 17.83 -16.15 -21.86
N GLU A 71 17.75 -15.43 -22.98
CA GLU A 71 18.89 -14.69 -23.54
C GLU A 71 19.41 -13.64 -22.54
N SER A 72 18.51 -12.86 -21.91
CA SER A 72 18.89 -11.86 -20.91
C SER A 72 19.54 -12.46 -19.64
N ARG A 73 19.29 -13.74 -19.33
CA ARG A 73 19.89 -14.44 -18.19
C ARG A 73 21.25 -15.04 -18.54
N GLU A 74 21.49 -15.38 -19.81
CA GLU A 74 22.77 -15.93 -20.29
C GLU A 74 23.79 -14.82 -20.62
N GLU A 75 23.32 -13.58 -20.85
CA GLU A 75 24.18 -12.39 -21.07
C GLU A 75 24.69 -11.70 -19.79
N HIS A 76 24.26 -12.13 -18.60
CA HIS A 76 24.67 -11.62 -17.28
C HIS A 76 25.30 -12.69 -16.40
#